data_AF-U6DRH3-F1
#
_entry.id   AF-U6DRH3-F1
#
_cell.length_a   1.000
_cell.length_b   1.000
_cell.length_c   1.000
_cell.angle_alpha   90.00
_cell.angle_beta   90.00
_cell.angle_gamma   90.00
#
_symmetry.space_group_name_H-M   'P 1'
#
loop_
_entity.id
_entity.type
_entity.pdbx_description
1 polymer ?
#
loop_
_entity_poly.entity_id
_entity_poly.type
_entity_poly.pdbx_seq_one_letter_code
_entity_poly.pdbx_strand_id
1 'polypeptide(L)'
;LSSMFGNMEGVVVPLQDLRIIPKKWPKELLTGLICLGTYLLAFVFTLNSGQYWLSLLDGYAGSIPLLVIAFCEMFAVVYVYGVDRFNRDIEFMIGHKPNIFWQVAWRVASPLLVLVIFLFFLVVKVNEELVYSVWDPAYEEFPKSQKVTYPGWVYAVVVIVAGVPCLVIPGFAIYKLLRDRCQRPGDRQGLVSGLSTASINGDLKS
;
A
#
# COMPACT_ATOMS: atom_id res chain seq x y z
N LEU A 1 20.22 -5.80 1.37
CA LEU A 1 19.90 -6.78 2.44
C LEU A 1 19.08 -6.13 3.55
N SER A 2 19.52 -5.00 4.14
CA SER A 2 18.78 -4.32 5.21
C SER A 2 17.36 -3.85 4.82
N SER A 3 17.18 -3.30 3.62
CA SER A 3 15.86 -2.92 3.09
C SER A 3 14.92 -4.12 2.91
N MET A 4 15.46 -5.27 2.55
CA MET A 4 14.68 -6.49 2.31
C MET A 4 14.11 -7.06 3.62
N PHE A 5 14.79 -6.87 4.76
CA PHE A 5 14.23 -7.23 6.06
C PHE A 5 12.95 -6.42 6.35
N GLY A 6 12.97 -5.10 6.14
CA GLY A 6 11.79 -4.25 6.32
C GLY A 6 10.65 -4.61 5.36
N ASN A 7 10.95 -4.86 4.08
CA ASN A 7 9.94 -5.29 3.11
C ASN A 7 9.31 -6.64 3.49
N MET A 8 10.12 -7.58 4.00
CA MET A 8 9.62 -8.89 4.41
C MET A 8 8.72 -8.80 5.64
N GLU A 9 9.09 -8.01 6.65
CA GLU A 9 8.24 -7.75 7.81
C GLU A 9 6.91 -7.09 7.41
N GLY A 10 6.97 -6.13 6.48
CA GLY A 10 5.79 -5.46 5.92
C GLY A 10 4.80 -6.39 5.22
N VAL A 11 5.23 -7.56 4.75
CA VAL A 11 4.34 -8.57 4.15
C VAL A 11 3.91 -9.62 5.18
N VAL A 12 4.85 -10.10 6.01
CA VAL A 12 4.60 -11.20 6.95
C VAL A 12 3.66 -10.76 8.07
N VAL A 13 3.84 -9.57 8.63
CA VAL A 13 3.06 -9.12 9.79
C VAL A 13 1.57 -8.93 9.46
N PRO A 14 1.18 -8.18 8.40
CA PRO A 14 -0.23 -8.06 8.05
C PRO A 14 -0.88 -9.40 7.69
N LEU A 15 -0.12 -10.32 7.08
CA LEU A 15 -0.64 -11.64 6.74
C LEU A 15 -0.90 -12.51 7.98
N GLN A 16 -0.06 -12.39 9.02
CA GLN A 16 -0.27 -13.02 10.32
C GLN A 16 -1.49 -12.43 11.05
N ASP A 17 -1.65 -11.10 11.01
CA ASP A 17 -2.77 -10.40 11.63
C ASP A 17 -4.13 -10.75 11.00
N LEU A 18 -4.16 -10.99 9.69
CA LEU A 18 -5.37 -11.39 8.96
C LEU A 18 -5.88 -12.80 9.32
N ARG A 19 -5.16 -13.58 10.14
CA ARG A 19 -5.52 -14.96 10.59
C ARG A 19 -5.95 -15.89 9.46
N ILE A 20 -5.48 -15.68 8.23
CA ILE A 20 -5.78 -16.53 7.06
C ILE A 20 -5.20 -17.94 7.28
N ILE A 21 -4.14 -18.06 8.08
CA ILE A 21 -3.44 -19.32 8.34
C ILE A 21 -3.76 -19.78 9.77
N PRO A 22 -4.07 -21.07 9.98
CA PRO A 22 -4.32 -21.60 11.32
C PRO A 22 -3.11 -21.37 12.24
N LYS A 23 -3.37 -20.87 13.45
CA LYS A 23 -2.37 -20.60 14.52
C LYS A 23 -1.44 -21.76 14.87
N LYS A 24 -1.71 -22.97 14.36
CA LYS A 24 -0.87 -24.16 14.55
C LYS A 24 0.38 -24.17 13.66
N TRP A 25 0.45 -23.32 12.63
CA TRP A 25 1.57 -23.32 11.71
C TRP A 25 2.73 -22.48 12.26
N PRO A 26 3.98 -22.96 12.18
CA PRO A 26 5.15 -22.21 12.61
C PRO A 26 5.41 -21.01 11.69
N LYS A 27 5.88 -19.90 12.28
CA LYS A 27 6.18 -18.65 11.56
C LYS A 27 7.23 -18.85 10.46
N GLU A 28 8.17 -19.78 10.68
CA GLU A 28 9.25 -20.12 9.78
C GLU A 28 8.71 -20.69 8.46
N LEU A 29 7.65 -21.50 8.54
CA LEU A 29 7.01 -22.10 7.36
C LEU A 29 6.32 -21.03 6.50
N LEU A 30 5.65 -20.05 7.12
CA LEU A 30 5.02 -18.95 6.40
C LEU A 30 6.04 -18.11 5.64
N THR A 31 7.10 -17.70 6.33
CA THR A 31 8.24 -16.98 5.75
C THR A 31 8.86 -17.76 4.60
N GLY A 32 9.06 -19.08 4.77
CA GLY A 32 9.56 -19.95 3.71
C GLY A 32 8.65 -20.03 2.48
N LEU A 33 7.33 -20.11 2.67
CA LEU A 33 6.36 -20.11 1.57
C LEU A 33 6.35 -18.80 0.79
N ILE A 34 6.42 -17.65 1.48
CA ILE A 34 6.50 -16.33 0.84
C ILE A 34 7.80 -16.21 0.04
N CYS A 35 8.93 -16.63 0.61
CA CYS A 35 10.22 -16.68 -0.10
C CYS A 35 10.14 -17.55 -1.35
N LEU A 36 9.56 -18.75 -1.24
CA LEU A 36 9.44 -19.66 -2.38
C LEU A 36 8.53 -19.07 -3.47
N GLY A 37 7.40 -18.48 -3.10
CA GLY A 37 6.47 -17.85 -4.04
C GLY A 37 7.11 -16.67 -4.79
N THR A 38 7.79 -15.78 -4.06
CA THR A 38 8.51 -14.64 -4.65
C THR A 38 9.68 -15.08 -5.53
N TYR A 39 10.39 -16.15 -5.15
CA TYR A 39 11.45 -16.75 -5.97
C TYR A 39 10.91 -17.24 -7.31
N LEU A 40 9.77 -17.94 -7.32
CA LEU A 40 9.15 -18.40 -8.57
C LEU A 40 8.68 -17.23 -9.45
N LEU A 41 8.14 -16.17 -8.86
CA LEU A 41 7.77 -14.96 -9.62
C LEU A 41 9.00 -14.24 -10.21
N ALA A 42 10.15 -14.28 -9.52
CA ALA A 42 11.37 -13.64 -9.98
C ALA A 42 11.95 -14.26 -11.27
N PHE A 43 11.55 -15.48 -11.66
CA PHE A 43 11.97 -16.09 -12.94
C PHE A 43 11.60 -15.25 -14.16
N VAL A 44 10.55 -14.43 -14.09
CA VAL A 44 10.18 -13.54 -15.21
C VAL A 44 11.30 -12.51 -15.49
N PHE A 45 12.08 -12.14 -14.47
CA PHE A 45 13.17 -11.15 -14.60
C PHE A 45 14.49 -11.74 -15.08
N THR A 46 14.64 -13.07 -15.12
CA THR A 46 15.87 -13.73 -15.57
C THR A 46 15.86 -14.06 -17.07
N LEU A 47 14.75 -13.83 -17.76
CA LEU A 47 14.61 -13.97 -19.21
C LEU A 47 15.47 -12.93 -19.96
N ASN A 48 15.75 -13.17 -21.25
CA ASN A 48 16.51 -12.22 -22.10
C ASN A 48 15.86 -10.83 -22.17
N SER A 49 14.54 -10.73 -21.99
CA SER A 49 13.78 -9.48 -21.93
C SER A 49 13.53 -8.98 -20.50
N GLY A 50 14.12 -9.63 -19.49
CA GLY A 50 13.85 -9.40 -18.07
C GLY A 50 14.13 -7.96 -17.61
N GLN A 51 15.14 -7.31 -18.19
CA GLN A 51 15.45 -5.92 -17.87
C GLN A 51 14.32 -4.95 -18.29
N TYR A 52 13.61 -5.23 -19.37
CA TYR A 52 12.47 -4.43 -19.79
C TYR A 52 11.28 -4.59 -18.83
N TRP A 53 11.06 -5.81 -18.34
CA TRP A 53 10.05 -6.09 -17.32
C TRP A 53 10.37 -5.41 -15.99
N LEU A 54 11.62 -5.49 -15.55
CA LEU A 54 12.07 -4.86 -14.31
C LEU A 54 11.91 -3.33 -14.39
N SER A 55 12.35 -2.71 -15.49
CA SER A 55 12.23 -1.27 -15.69
C SER A 55 10.77 -0.81 -15.71
N LEU A 56 9.89 -1.59 -16.33
CA LEU A 56 8.46 -1.30 -16.35
C LEU A 56 7.84 -1.40 -14.95
N LEU A 57 8.10 -2.48 -14.22
CA LEU A 57 7.56 -2.64 -12.88
C LEU A 57 8.11 -1.60 -11.90
N ASP A 58 9.41 -1.27 -11.96
CA ASP A 58 9.99 -0.25 -11.10
C ASP A 58 9.35 1.13 -11.35
N GLY A 59 9.13 1.47 -12.62
CA GLY A 59 8.50 2.73 -13.01
C GLY A 59 7.04 2.88 -12.58
N TYR A 60 6.27 1.80 -12.52
CA TYR A 60 4.81 1.84 -12.24
C TYR A 60 4.40 1.29 -10.87
N ALA A 61 5.02 0.22 -10.38
CA ALA A 61 4.69 -0.43 -9.12
C ALA A 61 5.15 0.36 -7.91
N GLY A 62 6.30 1.04 -8.01
CA GLY A 62 6.88 1.81 -6.89
C GLY A 62 6.33 3.22 -6.75
N SER A 63 5.84 3.83 -7.85
CA SER A 63 5.50 5.24 -7.90
C SER A 63 4.01 5.52 -7.62
N ILE A 64 3.12 4.96 -8.45
CA ILE A 64 1.68 5.23 -8.37
C ILE A 64 1.07 4.74 -7.04
N PRO A 65 1.26 3.46 -6.63
CA PRO A 65 0.70 2.97 -5.38
C PRO A 65 1.22 3.71 -4.15
N LEU A 66 2.52 4.02 -4.10
CA LEU A 66 3.14 4.68 -2.96
C LEU A 66 2.53 6.06 -2.74
N LEU A 67 2.39 6.86 -3.79
CA LEU A 67 1.80 8.19 -3.68
C LEU A 67 0.33 8.16 -3.27
N VAL A 68 -0.45 7.21 -3.82
CA VAL A 68 -1.86 7.05 -3.45
C VAL A 68 -2.00 6.63 -1.99
N ILE A 69 -1.22 5.64 -1.54
CA ILE A 69 -1.23 5.19 -0.14
C ILE A 69 -0.83 6.33 0.79
N ALA A 70 0.27 7.03 0.51
CA ALA A 70 0.74 8.14 1.34
C ALA A 70 -0.29 9.28 1.43
N PHE A 71 -0.96 9.60 0.32
CA PHE A 71 -2.04 10.58 0.31
C PHE A 71 -3.24 10.12 1.17
N CYS A 72 -3.67 8.88 1.00
CA CYS A 72 -4.78 8.31 1.78
C CYS A 72 -4.45 8.26 3.27
N GLU A 73 -3.24 7.87 3.66
CA GLU A 73 -2.78 7.85 5.05
C GLU A 73 -2.77 9.25 5.66
N MET A 74 -2.19 10.23 4.96
CA MET A 74 -2.17 11.61 5.43
C MET A 74 -3.58 12.19 5.58
N PHE A 75 -4.45 11.95 4.60
CA PHE A 75 -5.85 12.38 4.66
C PHE A 75 -6.60 11.70 5.81
N ALA A 76 -6.39 10.39 6.01
CA ALA A 76 -7.02 9.64 7.09
C ALA A 76 -6.60 10.15 8.47
N VAL A 77 -5.31 10.45 8.69
CA VAL A 77 -4.84 10.96 9.99
C VAL A 77 -5.38 12.37 10.26
N VAL A 78 -5.27 13.28 9.29
CA VAL A 78 -5.61 14.69 9.51
C VAL A 78 -7.12 14.92 9.59
N TYR A 79 -7.89 14.33 8.66
CA TYR A 79 -9.33 14.62 8.50
C TYR A 79 -10.24 13.56 9.12
N VAL A 80 -9.89 12.27 9.04
CA VAL A 80 -10.77 11.19 9.54
C VAL A 80 -10.52 10.93 11.04
N TYR A 81 -9.26 10.80 11.44
CA TYR A 81 -8.90 10.61 12.85
C TYR A 81 -8.97 11.91 13.64
N GLY A 82 -8.57 13.02 13.01
CA GLY A 82 -8.56 14.35 13.58
C GLY A 82 -7.24 14.66 14.28
N VAL A 83 -6.61 15.77 13.88
CA VAL A 83 -5.30 16.21 14.41
C VAL A 83 -5.30 16.43 15.93
N ASP A 84 -6.42 16.90 16.50
CA ASP A 84 -6.50 17.15 17.94
C ASP A 84 -6.46 15.86 18.77
N ARG A 85 -7.06 14.77 18.25
CA ARG A 85 -6.98 13.45 18.88
C ARG A 85 -5.57 12.90 18.77
N PHE A 86 -4.95 13.03 17.60
CA PHE A 86 -3.56 12.61 17.38
C PHE A 86 -2.58 13.32 18.32
N ASN A 87 -2.73 14.63 18.53
CA ASN A 87 -1.90 15.39 19.46
C ASN A 87 -2.01 14.90 20.90
N ARG A 88 -3.22 14.51 21.33
CA ARG A 88 -3.46 13.95 22.67
C ARG A 88 -2.82 12.58 22.84
N ASP A 89 -2.85 11.74 21.80
CA ASP A 89 -2.21 10.43 21.86
C ASP A 89 -0.69 10.55 21.92
N ILE A 90 -0.11 11.51 21.19
CA ILE A 90 1.33 11.83 21.29
C ILE A 90 1.69 12.31 22.69
N GLU A 91 0.88 13.19 23.28
CA GLU A 91 1.09 13.66 24.65
C GLU A 91 1.03 12.50 25.66
N PHE A 92 0.12 11.55 25.46
CA PHE A 92 0.04 10.34 26.29
C PHE A 92 1.27 9.43 26.13
N MET A 93 1.83 9.30 24.92
CA MET A 93 2.98 8.43 24.67
C MET A 93 4.32 9.04 25.11
N ILE A 94 4.52 10.34 24.91
CA ILE A 94 5.82 11.02 25.13
C ILE A 94 5.80 11.85 26.43
N GLY A 95 4.62 12.13 27.00
CA GLY A 95 4.45 12.90 28.23
C GLY A 95 4.42 14.41 28.04
N HIS A 96 4.55 14.91 26.81
CA HIS A 96 4.44 16.35 26.50
C HIS A 96 3.80 16.58 25.13
N LYS A 97 3.12 17.73 24.96
CA LYS A 97 2.56 18.11 23.66
C LYS A 97 3.65 18.45 22.65
N PRO A 98 3.48 18.09 21.37
CA PRO A 98 4.38 18.52 20.30
C PRO A 98 4.29 20.05 20.11
N ASN A 99 5.44 20.67 19.80
CA ASN A 99 5.55 22.12 19.60
C ASN A 99 4.62 22.62 18.47
N ILE A 100 4.21 23.88 18.52
CA ILE A 100 3.26 24.50 17.58
C ILE A 100 3.75 24.37 16.13
N PHE A 101 5.07 24.45 15.91
CA PHE A 101 5.68 24.19 14.59
C PHE A 101 5.27 22.82 14.01
N TRP A 102 5.35 21.76 14.82
CA TRP A 102 4.98 20.40 14.41
C TRP A 102 3.48 20.28 14.15
N GLN A 103 2.65 20.95 14.95
CA GLN A 103 1.21 20.95 14.76
C GLN A 103 0.79 21.63 13.45
N VAL A 104 1.39 22.78 13.12
CA VAL A 104 1.13 23.47 11.85
C VAL A 104 1.67 22.66 10.67
N ALA A 105 2.86 22.07 10.82
CA ALA A 105 3.46 21.24 9.79
C ALA A 105 2.54 20.05 9.42
N TRP A 106 2.04 19.30 10.41
CA TRP A 106 1.16 18.16 10.15
C TRP A 106 -0.24 18.54 9.72
N ARG A 107 -0.77 19.67 10.20
CA ARG A 107 -2.14 20.09 9.87
C ARG A 107 -2.26 20.66 8.46
N VAL A 108 -1.26 21.38 7.99
CA VAL A 108 -1.34 22.15 6.73
C VAL A 108 -0.21 21.80 5.78
N ALA A 109 1.05 21.84 6.22
CA ALA A 109 2.18 21.70 5.31
C ALA A 109 2.28 20.29 4.70
N SER A 110 2.19 19.25 5.52
CA SER A 110 2.26 17.84 5.08
C SER A 110 1.13 17.47 4.10
N PRO A 111 -0.17 17.69 4.41
CA PRO A 111 -1.23 17.35 3.47
C PRO A 111 -1.19 18.19 2.19
N LEU A 112 -0.83 19.48 2.28
CA LEU A 112 -0.68 20.33 1.09
C LEU A 112 0.46 19.84 0.19
N LEU A 113 1.63 19.54 0.76
CA LEU A 113 2.79 19.07 0.01
C LEU A 113 2.50 17.74 -0.70
N VAL A 114 1.91 16.77 0.01
CA VAL A 114 1.54 15.48 -0.58
C VAL A 114 0.48 15.65 -1.67
N LEU A 115 -0.52 16.52 -1.46
CA LEU A 115 -1.53 16.83 -2.48
C LEU A 115 -0.89 17.43 -3.74
N VAL A 116 0.03 18.39 -3.59
CA VAL A 116 0.72 19.04 -4.70
C VAL A 116 1.55 18.03 -5.49
N ILE A 117 2.36 17.21 -4.82
CA ILE A 117 3.17 16.17 -5.47
C ILE A 117 2.27 15.17 -6.20
N PHE A 118 1.17 14.76 -5.58
CA PHE A 118 0.21 13.84 -6.18
C PHE A 118 -0.41 14.41 -7.48
N LEU A 119 -0.82 15.68 -7.47
CA LEU A 119 -1.38 16.33 -8.65
C LEU A 119 -0.34 16.49 -9.76
N PHE A 120 0.87 16.96 -9.45
CA PHE A 120 1.94 17.06 -10.44
C PHE A 120 2.27 15.70 -11.04
N PHE A 121 2.37 14.67 -10.21
CA PHE A 121 2.64 13.32 -10.66
C PHE A 121 1.54 12.78 -11.59
N LEU A 122 0.27 12.99 -11.26
CA LEU A 122 -0.84 12.63 -12.14
C LEU A 122 -0.77 13.36 -13.49
N VAL A 123 -0.50 14.66 -13.48
CA VAL A 123 -0.38 15.45 -14.72
C VAL A 123 0.75 14.92 -15.58
N VAL A 124 1.93 14.67 -15.02
CA VAL A 124 3.07 14.12 -15.77
C VAL A 124 2.72 12.74 -16.32
N LYS A 125 2.16 11.84 -15.50
CA LYS A 125 1.84 10.47 -15.92
C LYS A 125 0.74 10.36 -16.97
N VAL A 126 -0.21 11.30 -17.00
CA VAL A 126 -1.25 11.32 -18.04
C VAL A 126 -0.71 11.86 -19.37
N ASN A 127 0.30 12.74 -19.33
CA ASN A 127 0.87 13.34 -20.54
C ASN A 127 2.08 12.58 -21.10
N GLU A 128 2.71 11.69 -20.33
CA GLU A 128 3.83 10.87 -20.82
C GLU A 128 3.35 9.73 -21.73
N GLU A 129 3.91 9.65 -22.94
CA GLU A 129 3.75 8.49 -23.81
C GLU A 129 4.56 7.31 -23.27
N LEU A 130 3.96 6.11 -23.29
CA LEU A 130 4.61 4.87 -22.86
C LEU A 130 5.68 4.42 -23.86
N VAL A 131 6.90 4.95 -23.71
CA VAL A 131 8.08 4.58 -24.50
C VAL A 131 9.10 3.84 -23.65
N TYR A 132 9.75 2.82 -24.23
CA TYR A 132 10.89 2.14 -23.63
C TYR A 132 12.11 2.19 -24.51
N SER A 133 13.28 2.21 -23.87
CA SER A 133 14.57 2.20 -24.57
C SER A 133 14.94 0.77 -24.91
N VAL A 134 15.06 0.47 -26.20
CA VAL A 134 15.51 -0.83 -26.72
C VAL A 134 17.02 -0.76 -26.99
N TRP A 135 17.72 -1.82 -26.61
CA TRP A 135 19.10 -2.03 -27.04
C TRP A 135 19.12 -2.84 -28.33
N ASP A 136 19.27 -2.15 -29.47
CA ASP A 136 19.39 -2.77 -30.78
C ASP A 136 20.80 -2.52 -31.38
N PRO A 137 21.65 -3.56 -31.52
CA PRO A 137 22.97 -3.42 -32.11
C PRO A 137 22.94 -3.17 -33.63
N ALA A 138 21.78 -3.32 -34.29
CA ALA A 138 21.59 -3.07 -35.71
C ALA A 138 21.00 -1.68 -36.02
N TYR A 139 20.84 -0.82 -35.00
CA TYR A 139 20.27 0.52 -35.15
C TYR A 139 21.24 1.50 -35.85
N GLU A 140 20.74 2.27 -36.81
CA GLU A 140 21.53 3.17 -37.66
C GLU A 140 22.27 4.28 -36.87
N GLU A 141 21.80 4.65 -35.67
CA GLU A 141 22.44 5.66 -34.81
C GLU A 141 23.08 5.08 -33.53
N PHE A 142 23.51 3.81 -33.56
CA PHE A 142 24.26 3.21 -32.45
C PHE A 142 25.46 4.11 -32.06
N PRO A 143 25.63 4.50 -30.78
CA PRO A 143 25.13 3.89 -29.54
C PRO A 143 23.90 4.56 -28.89
N LYS A 144 23.10 5.36 -29.63
CA LYS A 144 21.87 5.96 -29.06
C LYS A 144 20.78 4.90 -28.86
N SER A 145 20.07 4.96 -27.73
CA SER A 145 18.96 4.06 -27.46
C SER A 145 17.74 4.39 -28.32
N GLN A 146 17.19 3.38 -28.99
CA GLN A 146 15.96 3.53 -29.76
C GLN A 146 14.76 3.54 -28.80
N LYS A 147 13.91 4.58 -28.88
CA LYS A 147 12.66 4.65 -28.11
C LYS A 147 11.55 3.99 -28.91
N VAL A 148 11.01 2.89 -28.39
CA VAL A 148 9.91 2.14 -29.01
C VAL A 148 8.68 2.22 -28.10
N THR A 149 7.49 2.29 -28.70
CA THR A 149 6.22 2.32 -27.96
C THR A 149 5.90 0.94 -27.40
N TYR A 150 5.39 0.89 -26.17
CA TYR A 150 4.95 -0.39 -25.57
C TYR A 150 3.75 -0.98 -26.33
N PRO A 151 3.70 -2.31 -26.51
CA PRO A 151 2.54 -2.97 -27.12
C PRO A 151 1.29 -2.89 -26.23
N GLY A 152 0.10 -2.93 -26.86
CA GLY A 152 -1.19 -2.69 -26.20
C GLY A 152 -1.49 -3.56 -24.96
N TRP A 153 -0.97 -4.79 -24.91
CA TRP A 153 -1.16 -5.69 -23.76
C TRP A 153 -0.43 -5.21 -22.49
N VAL A 154 0.60 -4.38 -22.63
CA VAL A 154 1.37 -3.84 -21.50
C VAL A 154 0.54 -2.87 -20.66
N TYR A 155 -0.38 -2.13 -21.29
CA TYR A 155 -1.33 -1.29 -20.55
C TYR A 155 -2.14 -2.11 -19.55
N ALA A 156 -2.56 -3.33 -19.91
CA ALA A 156 -3.27 -4.22 -19.00
C ALA A 156 -2.40 -4.61 -17.79
N VAL A 157 -1.11 -4.90 -18.01
CA VAL A 157 -0.16 -5.18 -16.92
C VAL A 157 0.01 -3.98 -16.01
N VAL A 158 0.20 -2.78 -16.57
CA VAL A 158 0.34 -1.54 -15.80
C VAL A 158 -0.91 -1.27 -14.96
N VAL A 159 -2.11 -1.45 -15.54
CA VAL A 159 -3.37 -1.29 -14.81
C VAL A 159 -3.50 -2.29 -13.67
N ILE A 160 -3.06 -3.54 -13.84
CA ILE A 160 -3.08 -4.52 -12.75
C ILE A 160 -2.11 -4.13 -11.64
N VAL A 161 -0.85 -3.84 -12.00
CA VAL A 161 0.23 -3.59 -11.05
C VAL A 161 0.02 -2.30 -10.26
N ALA A 162 -0.36 -1.22 -10.94
CA ALA A 162 -0.59 0.08 -10.29
C ALA A 162 -2.02 0.22 -9.76
N GLY A 163 -3.02 -0.33 -10.47
CA GLY A 163 -4.42 -0.14 -10.16
C GLY A 163 -4.92 -1.01 -9.01
N VAL A 164 -4.49 -2.27 -8.89
CA VAL A 164 -4.97 -3.17 -7.81
C VAL A 164 -4.68 -2.58 -6.42
N PRO A 165 -3.44 -2.15 -6.07
CA PRO A 165 -3.18 -1.55 -4.77
C PRO A 165 -4.02 -0.29 -4.51
N CYS A 166 -4.19 0.56 -5.53
CA CYS A 166 -4.95 1.79 -5.40
C CYS A 166 -6.45 1.55 -5.23
N LEU A 167 -6.99 0.49 -5.85
CA LEU A 167 -8.41 0.13 -5.79
C LEU A 167 -8.79 -0.62 -4.51
N VAL A 168 -7.85 -1.31 -3.87
CA VAL A 168 -8.12 -2.03 -2.61
C VAL A 168 -8.59 -1.08 -1.50
N ILE A 169 -8.03 0.14 -1.41
CA ILE A 169 -8.39 1.14 -0.40
C ILE A 169 -9.87 1.56 -0.52
N PRO A 170 -10.33 2.15 -1.65
CA PRO A 170 -11.74 2.50 -1.82
C PRO A 170 -12.64 1.27 -1.90
N GLY A 171 -12.17 0.17 -2.48
CA GLY A 171 -12.93 -1.08 -2.57
C GLY A 171 -13.28 -1.65 -1.20
N PHE A 172 -12.34 -1.66 -0.27
CA PHE A 172 -12.58 -2.09 1.10
C PHE A 172 -13.50 -1.12 1.86
N ALA A 173 -13.35 0.19 1.65
CA ALA A 173 -14.22 1.21 2.23
C ALA A 173 -15.69 1.03 1.76
N ILE A 174 -15.90 0.85 0.45
CA ILE A 174 -17.22 0.61 -0.14
C ILE A 174 -17.79 -0.72 0.36
N TYR A 175 -17.01 -1.80 0.36
CA TYR A 175 -17.44 -3.09 0.88
C TYR A 175 -17.92 -2.98 2.33
N LYS A 176 -17.16 -2.29 3.19
CA LYS A 176 -17.54 -2.09 4.59
C LYS A 176 -18.81 -1.24 4.72
N LEU A 177 -18.94 -0.16 3.94
CA LEU A 177 -20.14 0.66 3.92
C LEU A 177 -21.36 -0.12 3.45
N LEU A 178 -21.24 -0.94 2.40
CA LEU A 178 -22.32 -1.81 1.92
C LEU A 178 -22.69 -2.85 2.97
N ARG A 179 -21.70 -3.47 3.62
CA ARG A 179 -21.94 -4.42 4.70
C ARG A 179 -22.67 -3.77 5.88
N ASP A 180 -22.25 -2.57 6.30
CA ASP A 180 -22.87 -1.83 7.39
C ASP A 180 -24.28 -1.34 7.02
N ARG A 181 -24.54 -1.04 5.74
CA ARG A 181 -25.88 -0.69 5.23
C ARG A 181 -26.79 -1.91 5.10
N CYS A 182 -26.25 -3.07 4.76
CA CYS A 182 -26.98 -4.33 4.66
C CYS A 182 -27.21 -4.99 6.03
N GLN A 183 -26.36 -4.74 7.03
CA GLN A 183 -26.61 -5.10 8.42
C GLN A 183 -27.71 -4.18 8.98
N ARG A 184 -28.93 -4.72 9.13
CA ARG A 184 -30.02 -4.01 9.78
C ARG A 184 -29.58 -3.56 11.19
N PRO A 185 -30.05 -2.40 11.70
CA PRO A 185 -29.65 -1.86 13.01
C PRO A 185 -29.92 -2.80 14.22
N GLY A 186 -30.68 -3.89 14.05
CA GLY A 186 -30.95 -4.89 15.09
C GLY A 186 -29.75 -5.78 15.49
N ASP A 187 -28.80 -6.08 14.59
CA ASP A 187 -27.65 -6.95 14.92
C ASP A 187 -26.52 -6.21 15.65
N ARG A 188 -26.48 -4.87 15.55
CA ARG A 188 -25.46 -4.03 16.18
C ARG A 188 -25.58 -4.05 17.71
N GLN A 189 -26.81 -4.16 18.24
CA GLN A 189 -27.05 -4.35 19.67
C GLN A 189 -26.63 -5.75 20.14
N GLY A 190 -26.88 -6.81 19.36
CA GLY A 190 -26.46 -8.17 19.69
C GLY A 190 -24.93 -8.34 19.80
N LEU A 191 -24.18 -7.69 18.91
CA LEU A 191 -22.71 -7.73 18.91
C LEU A 191 -22.10 -6.93 20.08
N VAL A 192 -22.65 -5.77 20.43
CA VAL A 192 -22.18 -4.98 21.58
C VAL A 192 -22.51 -5.70 22.89
N SER A 193 -23.70 -6.29 23.01
CA SER A 193 -24.07 -7.10 24.18
C SER A 193 -23.25 -8.39 24.29
N GLY A 194 -22.89 -9.03 23.17
CA GLY A 194 -22.03 -10.21 23.12
C GLY A 194 -20.57 -9.93 23.49
N LEU A 195 -20.02 -8.80 23.03
CA LEU A 195 -18.66 -8.37 23.41
C LEU A 195 -18.59 -7.96 24.88
N SER A 196 -19.62 -7.29 25.41
CA SER A 196 -19.69 -6.92 26.83
C SER A 196 -19.81 -8.15 27.74
N THR A 197 -20.61 -9.16 27.37
CA THR A 197 -20.73 -10.41 28.16
C THR A 197 -19.47 -11.28 28.06
N ALA A 198 -18.80 -11.32 26.91
CA ALA A 198 -17.51 -12.00 26.78
C ALA A 198 -16.38 -11.32 27.57
N SER A 199 -16.37 -9.98 27.65
CA SER A 199 -15.42 -9.23 28.48
C SER A 199 -15.66 -9.49 29.98
N ILE A 200 -16.93 -9.54 30.43
CA ILE A 200 -17.26 -9.81 31.84
C ILE A 200 -16.88 -11.24 32.25
N ASN A 201 -17.01 -12.22 31.35
CA ASN A 201 -16.63 -13.61 31.64
C ASN A 201 -15.12 -13.90 31.47
N GLY A 202 -14.36 -13.02 30.82
CA GLY A 202 -12.91 -13.16 30.64
C GLY A 202 -12.09 -12.85 31.90
N ASP A 203 -12.60 -11.98 32.77
CA ASP A 203 -11.94 -11.59 34.04
C ASP A 203 -12.18 -12.57 35.20
N LEU A 204 -12.96 -13.64 34.98
CA LEU A 204 -13.37 -14.60 36.04
C LEU A 204 -12.67 -15.96 35.99
N LYS A 205 -11.64 -16.13 35.15
CA LYS A 205 -10.87 -17.38 35.10
C LYS A 205 -9.43 -17.17 35.58
N SER A 206 -9.31 -17.09 36.91
CA SER A 206 -8.10 -17.45 37.66
C SER A 206 -7.71 -18.91 37.44
#